data_AF-A0A2G8L4D7-F1
#
_entry.id   AF-A0A2G8L4D7-F1
#
_cell.length_a   1.000
_cell.length_b   1.000
_cell.length_c   1.000
_cell.angle_alpha   90.00
_cell.angle_beta   90.00
_cell.angle_gamma   90.00
#
_symmetry.space_group_name_H-M   'P 1'
#
loop_
_entity.id
_entity.type
_entity.pdbx_description
1 polymer ?
#
loop_
_entity_poly.entity_id
_entity_poly.type
_entity_poly.pdbx_seq_one_letter_code
_entity_poly.pdbx_strand_id
1 'polypeptide(L)'
;MRSESLIEKDDCQKLLAYLKVPAKESNYIIGSYTPFSSLVHHLREAGKVSSYDINYLMTACSDKGLSKLMTVLTVYQHAQDSKFTKKGLKDQLKALEYERQELYHKLAEATAERQQLKDTIKATEGERQQLKGTLKTTEEERQQLTGRLKKTEEERLQLVDTLKATGEERQLSERLKTAEEERQQLKDTLKATEEERQQLLEILKATEEEKQQFKDALKATDKDFRHTLTTAENKLKTLKDEKEELLQQKKRVRLHISCDYRYLMTKLPNLGHEKLIYYQQDDHSV
;
A
#
# COMPACT_ATOMS: atom_id res chain seq x y z
N MET A 1 -43.30 -20.06 -27.85
CA MET A 1 -42.57 -21.33 -28.01
C MET A 1 -41.69 -21.24 -29.24
N ARG A 2 -40.37 -21.21 -29.08
CA ARG A 2 -39.41 -21.12 -30.19
C ARG A 2 -38.89 -22.51 -30.54
N SER A 3 -38.99 -22.85 -31.82
CA SER A 3 -38.57 -24.12 -32.40
C SER A 3 -37.04 -24.21 -32.41
N GLU A 4 -36.46 -25.09 -31.60
CA GLU A 4 -35.03 -25.42 -31.70
C GLU A 4 -34.71 -25.89 -33.13
N SER A 5 -33.58 -25.44 -33.70
CA SER A 5 -33.14 -25.88 -35.01
C SER A 5 -32.80 -27.37 -34.95
N LEU A 6 -33.66 -28.17 -35.56
CA LEU A 6 -33.55 -29.63 -35.60
C LEU A 6 -32.49 -29.97 -36.63
N ILE A 7 -31.47 -30.72 -36.21
CA ILE A 7 -30.51 -31.28 -37.16
C ILE A 7 -31.23 -32.43 -37.88
N GLU A 8 -31.08 -32.53 -39.20
CA GLU A 8 -31.64 -33.67 -39.91
C GLU A 8 -30.98 -34.96 -39.43
N LYS A 9 -31.78 -36.01 -39.25
CA LYS A 9 -31.35 -37.30 -38.70
C LYS A 9 -30.15 -37.87 -39.46
N ASP A 10 -30.17 -37.75 -40.78
CA ASP A 10 -29.11 -38.22 -41.67
C ASP A 10 -27.80 -37.45 -41.45
N ASP A 11 -27.89 -36.14 -41.21
CA ASP A 11 -26.72 -35.32 -40.94
C ASP A 11 -26.16 -35.57 -39.53
N CYS A 12 -27.03 -35.84 -38.56
CA CYS A 12 -26.64 -36.29 -37.22
C CYS A 12 -25.89 -37.63 -37.28
N GLN A 13 -26.42 -38.60 -38.04
CA GLN A 13 -25.80 -39.90 -38.23
C GLN A 13 -24.46 -39.81 -38.96
N LYS A 14 -24.35 -38.99 -40.00
CA LYS A 14 -23.07 -38.74 -40.70
C LYS A 14 -22.03 -38.14 -39.76
N LEU A 15 -22.43 -37.24 -38.86
CA LEU A 15 -21.53 -36.59 -37.90
C LEU A 15 -21.03 -37.57 -36.83
N LEU A 16 -21.93 -38.39 -36.28
CA LEU A 16 -21.61 -39.41 -35.29
C LEU A 16 -20.73 -40.54 -35.86
N ALA A 17 -21.00 -40.96 -37.10
CA ALA A 17 -20.19 -41.94 -37.82
C ALA A 17 -18.78 -41.40 -38.14
N TYR A 18 -18.68 -40.13 -38.55
CA TYR A 18 -17.40 -39.48 -38.82
C TYR A 18 -16.51 -39.38 -37.57
N LEU A 19 -17.10 -39.02 -36.42
CA LEU A 19 -16.40 -38.92 -35.14
C LEU A 19 -16.20 -40.28 -34.44
N LYS A 20 -16.59 -41.39 -35.10
CA LYS A 20 -16.52 -42.76 -34.57
C LYS A 20 -17.13 -42.88 -33.17
N VAL A 21 -18.25 -42.19 -32.94
CA VAL A 21 -18.98 -42.27 -31.66
C VAL A 21 -19.65 -43.65 -31.60
N PRO A 22 -19.44 -44.44 -30.52
CA PRO A 22 -20.07 -45.74 -30.37
C PRO A 22 -21.60 -45.65 -30.49
N ALA A 23 -22.21 -46.56 -31.27
CA ALA A 23 -23.66 -46.57 -31.48
C ALA A 23 -24.46 -46.66 -30.16
N LYS A 24 -23.90 -47.34 -29.16
CA LYS A 24 -24.50 -47.50 -27.82
C LYS A 24 -24.65 -46.17 -27.06
N GLU A 25 -23.77 -45.20 -27.33
CA GLU A 25 -23.75 -43.88 -26.68
C GLU A 25 -24.56 -42.84 -27.46
N SER A 26 -24.90 -43.11 -28.73
CA SER A 26 -25.55 -42.15 -29.63
C SER A 26 -26.98 -42.51 -30.02
N ASN A 27 -27.48 -43.68 -29.61
CA ASN A 27 -28.81 -44.18 -29.97
C ASN A 27 -29.96 -43.25 -29.58
N TYR A 28 -29.85 -42.52 -28.48
CA TYR A 28 -30.89 -41.57 -28.05
C TYR A 28 -30.83 -40.24 -28.80
N ILE A 29 -29.74 -39.96 -29.53
CA ILE A 29 -29.55 -38.72 -30.31
C ILE A 29 -30.11 -38.87 -31.74
N ILE A 30 -30.19 -40.10 -32.25
CA ILE A 30 -30.62 -40.42 -33.63
C ILE A 30 -32.15 -40.41 -33.80
N GLY A 31 -32.90 -40.08 -32.73
CA GLY A 31 -34.33 -39.77 -32.83
C GLY A 31 -34.55 -38.56 -33.74
N SER A 32 -35.44 -38.68 -34.72
CA SER A 32 -35.81 -37.53 -35.57
C SER A 32 -36.20 -36.38 -34.66
N TYR A 33 -35.52 -35.23 -34.82
CA TYR A 33 -35.75 -33.99 -34.07
C TYR A 33 -34.97 -33.82 -32.75
N THR A 34 -33.72 -34.27 -32.70
CA THR A 34 -32.82 -33.84 -31.62
C THR A 34 -32.28 -32.43 -31.83
N PRO A 35 -32.33 -31.57 -30.79
CA PRO A 35 -31.74 -30.23 -30.85
C PRO A 35 -30.22 -30.32 -30.99
N PHE A 36 -29.63 -29.46 -31.82
CA PHE A 36 -28.17 -29.39 -32.02
C PHE A 36 -27.38 -29.23 -30.70
N SER A 37 -27.96 -28.56 -29.70
CA SER A 37 -27.40 -28.42 -28.35
C SER A 37 -27.19 -29.76 -27.63
N SER A 38 -28.06 -30.75 -27.85
CA SER A 38 -27.95 -32.08 -27.27
C SER A 38 -26.81 -32.89 -27.91
N LEU A 39 -26.58 -32.72 -29.21
CA LEU A 39 -25.47 -33.35 -29.92
C LEU A 39 -24.12 -32.80 -29.45
N VAL A 40 -24.00 -31.48 -29.34
CA VAL A 40 -22.75 -30.82 -28.87
C VAL A 40 -22.45 -31.14 -27.41
N HIS A 41 -23.48 -31.22 -26.55
CA HIS A 41 -23.32 -31.64 -25.16
C HIS A 41 -22.76 -33.05 -25.06
N HIS A 42 -23.29 -33.98 -25.86
CA HIS A 42 -22.86 -35.37 -25.79
C HIS A 42 -21.49 -35.64 -26.39
N LEU A 43 -21.14 -34.93 -27.46
CA LEU A 43 -19.79 -34.95 -28.02
C LEU A 43 -18.74 -34.46 -27.01
N ARG A 44 -19.13 -33.53 -26.13
CA ARG A 44 -18.31 -33.05 -25.01
C ARG A 44 -18.26 -34.06 -23.86
N GLU A 45 -19.39 -34.64 -23.44
CA GLU A 45 -19.45 -35.65 -22.36
C GLU A 45 -18.73 -36.95 -22.72
N ALA A 46 -18.79 -37.37 -23.99
CA ALA A 46 -18.04 -38.52 -24.49
C ALA A 46 -16.51 -38.25 -24.63
N GLY A 47 -16.05 -37.05 -24.27
CA GLY A 47 -14.64 -36.66 -24.36
C GLY A 47 -14.08 -36.60 -25.78
N LYS A 48 -14.96 -36.52 -26.80
CA LYS A 48 -14.60 -36.64 -28.22
C LYS A 48 -14.21 -35.32 -28.88
N VAL A 49 -14.39 -34.18 -28.22
CA VAL A 49 -14.13 -32.87 -28.81
C VAL A 49 -13.49 -31.92 -27.79
N SER A 50 -12.19 -31.66 -27.96
CA SER A 50 -11.40 -30.59 -27.34
C SER A 50 -11.47 -29.29 -28.18
N SER A 51 -10.92 -28.19 -27.68
CA SER A 51 -10.79 -26.91 -28.44
C SER A 51 -10.07 -27.11 -29.79
N TYR A 52 -9.13 -28.05 -29.88
CA TYR A 52 -8.44 -28.40 -31.13
C TYR A 52 -9.31 -29.20 -32.10
N ASP A 53 -10.23 -30.02 -31.59
CA ASP A 53 -11.11 -30.88 -32.39
C ASP A 53 -12.22 -30.08 -33.10
N ILE A 54 -12.54 -28.88 -32.60
CA ILE A 54 -13.43 -27.93 -33.29
C ILE A 54 -12.80 -27.50 -34.61
N ASN A 55 -11.48 -27.25 -34.68
CA ASN A 55 -10.80 -26.93 -35.95
C ASN A 55 -10.81 -28.10 -36.95
N TYR A 56 -10.80 -29.35 -36.47
CA TYR A 56 -10.92 -30.53 -37.33
C TYR A 56 -12.36 -30.72 -37.86
N LEU A 57 -13.36 -30.49 -37.00
CA LEU A 57 -14.78 -30.42 -37.38
C LEU A 57 -15.05 -29.30 -38.39
N MET A 58 -14.37 -28.16 -38.26
CA MET A 58 -14.45 -26.99 -39.16
C MET A 58 -14.02 -27.34 -40.59
N THR A 59 -12.94 -28.13 -40.75
CA THR A 59 -12.48 -28.62 -42.06
C THR A 59 -13.47 -29.63 -42.65
N ALA A 60 -13.90 -30.62 -41.85
CA ALA A 60 -14.80 -31.68 -42.30
C ALA A 60 -16.22 -31.19 -42.68
N CYS A 61 -16.72 -30.14 -42.02
CA CYS A 61 -18.01 -29.53 -42.31
C CYS A 61 -17.98 -28.62 -43.56
N SER A 62 -16.81 -28.04 -43.87
CA SER A 62 -16.61 -27.21 -45.06
C SER A 62 -16.65 -28.04 -46.35
N ASP A 63 -16.09 -29.25 -46.34
CA ASP A 63 -16.04 -30.15 -47.50
C ASP A 63 -17.40 -30.79 -47.87
N LYS A 64 -18.40 -30.74 -46.97
CA LYS A 64 -19.70 -31.41 -47.14
C LYS A 64 -20.93 -30.49 -47.18
N GLY A 65 -20.74 -29.17 -47.24
CA GLY A 65 -21.85 -28.22 -47.45
C GLY A 65 -22.69 -27.88 -46.21
N LEU A 66 -22.20 -28.16 -44.99
CA LEU A 66 -22.91 -27.89 -43.73
C LEU A 66 -22.75 -26.43 -43.25
N SER A 67 -22.98 -25.46 -44.14
CA SER A 67 -22.71 -24.03 -43.92
C SER A 67 -23.41 -23.44 -42.68
N LYS A 68 -24.65 -23.88 -42.38
CA LYS A 68 -25.39 -23.40 -41.19
C LYS A 68 -24.78 -23.92 -39.89
N LEU A 69 -24.32 -25.18 -39.87
CA LEU A 69 -23.67 -25.79 -38.70
C LEU A 69 -22.33 -25.12 -38.40
N MET A 70 -21.56 -24.87 -39.46
CA MET A 70 -20.28 -24.18 -39.43
C MET A 70 -20.39 -22.78 -38.80
N THR A 71 -21.46 -22.07 -39.15
CA THR A 71 -21.77 -20.74 -38.61
C THR A 71 -22.04 -20.81 -37.10
N VAL A 72 -22.81 -21.81 -36.62
CA VAL A 72 -23.10 -21.97 -35.20
C VAL A 72 -21.84 -22.33 -34.40
N LEU A 73 -21.01 -23.25 -34.92
CA LEU A 73 -19.78 -23.68 -34.25
C LEU A 73 -18.76 -22.54 -34.13
N THR A 74 -18.61 -21.74 -35.20
CA THR A 74 -17.71 -20.58 -35.20
C THR A 74 -18.14 -19.56 -34.15
N VAL A 75 -19.43 -19.24 -34.06
CA VAL A 75 -19.90 -18.26 -33.06
C VAL A 75 -19.84 -18.82 -31.64
N TYR A 76 -20.08 -20.12 -31.44
CA TYR A 76 -19.94 -20.74 -30.12
C TYR A 76 -18.49 -20.68 -29.63
N GLN A 77 -17.52 -21.01 -30.49
CA GLN A 77 -16.10 -20.90 -30.15
C GLN A 77 -15.74 -19.46 -29.80
N HIS A 78 -16.20 -18.51 -30.62
CA HIS A 78 -15.99 -17.09 -30.39
C HIS A 78 -16.58 -16.59 -29.05
N ALA A 79 -17.78 -17.05 -28.69
CA ALA A 79 -18.42 -16.73 -27.42
C ALA A 79 -17.68 -17.31 -26.20
N GLN A 80 -17.09 -18.50 -26.35
CA GLN A 80 -16.25 -19.09 -25.30
C GLN A 80 -14.95 -18.30 -25.13
N ASP A 81 -14.23 -18.04 -26.21
CA ASP A 81 -12.98 -17.29 -26.18
C ASP A 81 -13.18 -15.91 -25.55
N SER A 82 -14.25 -15.22 -25.95
CA SER A 82 -14.65 -13.93 -25.38
C SER A 82 -14.97 -13.98 -23.87
N LYS A 83 -15.59 -15.07 -23.39
CA LYS A 83 -15.84 -15.29 -21.96
C LYS A 83 -14.54 -15.47 -21.18
N PHE A 84 -13.60 -16.25 -21.71
CA PHE A 84 -12.27 -16.42 -21.12
C PHE A 84 -11.51 -15.09 -21.09
N THR A 85 -11.56 -14.30 -22.17
CA THR A 85 -10.97 -12.95 -22.24
C THR A 85 -11.59 -12.01 -21.21
N LYS A 86 -12.93 -11.96 -21.08
CA LYS A 86 -13.63 -11.11 -20.09
C LYS A 86 -13.19 -11.43 -18.66
N LYS A 87 -13.03 -12.73 -18.33
CA LYS A 87 -12.52 -13.17 -17.03
C LYS A 87 -11.08 -12.71 -16.82
N GLY A 88 -10.19 -12.96 -17.79
CA GLY A 88 -8.79 -12.54 -17.72
C GLY A 88 -8.62 -11.03 -17.50
N LEU A 89 -9.37 -10.20 -18.23
CA LEU A 89 -9.38 -8.74 -18.06
C LEU A 89 -9.86 -8.32 -16.66
N LYS A 90 -10.85 -9.02 -16.09
CA LYS A 90 -11.36 -8.74 -14.73
C LYS A 90 -10.29 -9.05 -13.69
N ASP A 91 -9.57 -10.14 -13.84
CA ASP A 91 -8.51 -10.55 -12.92
C ASP A 91 -7.30 -9.60 -13.00
N GLN A 92 -6.92 -9.17 -14.20
CA GLN A 92 -5.88 -8.14 -14.41
C GLN A 92 -6.25 -6.79 -13.78
N LEU A 93 -7.49 -6.32 -13.95
CA LEU A 93 -7.96 -5.08 -13.31
C LEU A 93 -7.89 -5.16 -11.79
N LYS A 94 -8.25 -6.31 -11.19
CA LYS A 94 -8.12 -6.51 -9.75
C LYS A 94 -6.65 -6.48 -9.31
N ALA A 95 -5.75 -7.14 -10.06
CA ALA A 95 -4.32 -7.13 -9.77
C ALA A 95 -3.75 -5.71 -9.76
N LEU A 96 -4.08 -4.89 -10.77
CA LEU A 96 -3.68 -3.47 -10.82
C LEU A 96 -4.22 -2.66 -9.63
N GLU A 97 -5.45 -2.95 -9.19
CA GLU A 97 -6.05 -2.26 -8.05
C GLU A 97 -5.35 -2.61 -6.73
N TYR A 98 -4.93 -3.86 -6.55
CA TYR A 98 -4.10 -4.28 -5.42
C TYR A 98 -2.73 -3.60 -5.43
N GLU A 99 -2.04 -3.59 -6.58
CA GLU A 99 -0.73 -2.92 -6.70
C GLU A 99 -0.84 -1.42 -6.38
N ARG A 100 -1.91 -0.77 -6.86
CA ARG A 100 -2.20 0.64 -6.53
C ARG A 100 -2.37 0.85 -5.02
N GLN A 101 -3.12 -0.03 -4.35
CA GLN A 101 -3.32 0.06 -2.89
C GLN A 101 -2.01 -0.14 -2.13
N GLU A 102 -1.18 -1.09 -2.54
CA GLU A 102 0.13 -1.34 -1.94
C GLU A 102 1.05 -0.11 -2.06
N LEU A 103 1.06 0.57 -3.21
CA LEU A 103 1.81 1.81 -3.41
C LEU A 103 1.33 2.94 -2.47
N TYR A 104 0.01 3.09 -2.28
CA TYR A 104 -0.52 4.07 -1.34
C TYR A 104 -0.14 3.76 0.11
N HIS A 105 -0.13 2.47 0.49
CA HIS A 105 0.27 2.05 1.83
C HIS A 105 1.74 2.41 2.11
N LYS A 106 2.65 2.04 1.18
CA LYS A 106 4.07 2.40 1.28
C LYS A 106 4.31 3.91 1.39
N LEU A 107 3.54 4.70 0.64
CA LEU A 107 3.63 6.17 0.71
C LEU A 107 3.16 6.71 2.08
N ALA A 108 2.11 6.10 2.64
CA ALA A 108 1.59 6.48 3.95
C ALA A 108 2.59 6.15 5.08
N GLU A 109 3.20 4.97 5.04
CA GLU A 109 4.26 4.56 5.98
C GLU A 109 5.44 5.54 5.94
N ALA A 110 5.99 5.82 4.75
CA ALA A 110 7.11 6.75 4.59
C ALA A 110 6.74 8.19 5.04
N THR A 111 5.48 8.59 4.87
CA THR A 111 4.99 9.88 5.36
C THR A 111 4.93 9.92 6.89
N ALA A 112 4.48 8.82 7.52
CA ALA A 112 4.39 8.70 8.97
C ALA A 112 5.78 8.70 9.63
N GLU A 113 6.74 7.94 9.10
CA GLU A 113 8.14 7.93 9.58
C GLU A 113 8.75 9.34 9.53
N ARG A 114 8.56 10.06 8.42
CA ARG A 114 9.01 11.45 8.29
C ARG A 114 8.39 12.35 9.34
N GLN A 115 7.09 12.19 9.62
CA GLN A 115 6.39 13.00 10.59
C GLN A 115 6.91 12.73 12.02
N GLN A 116 7.12 11.46 12.37
CA GLN A 116 7.71 11.08 13.66
C GLN A 116 9.07 11.74 13.89
N LEU A 117 9.97 11.72 12.90
CA LEU A 117 11.27 12.39 13.02
C LEU A 117 11.14 13.90 13.25
N LYS A 118 10.20 14.57 12.58
CA LYS A 118 9.94 16.00 12.81
C LYS A 118 9.46 16.27 14.23
N ASP A 119 8.58 15.43 14.75
CA ASP A 119 8.04 15.56 16.09
C ASP A 119 9.13 15.32 17.15
N THR A 120 10.00 14.31 16.95
CA THR A 120 11.18 14.08 17.80
C THR A 120 12.12 15.29 17.82
N ILE A 121 12.47 15.85 16.65
CA ILE A 121 13.33 17.06 16.58
C ILE A 121 12.70 18.22 17.35
N LYS A 122 11.38 18.38 17.28
CA LYS A 122 10.66 19.44 18.01
C LYS A 122 10.69 19.20 19.51
N ALA A 123 10.52 17.96 19.97
CA ALA A 123 10.62 17.58 21.37
C ALA A 123 12.03 17.86 21.92
N THR A 124 13.08 17.38 21.25
CA THR A 124 14.49 17.61 21.63
C THR A 124 14.84 19.10 21.63
N GLU A 125 14.26 19.90 20.73
CA GLU A 125 14.42 21.36 20.77
C GLU A 125 13.78 21.99 22.02
N GLY A 126 12.63 21.47 22.48
CA GLY A 126 12.01 21.89 23.73
C GLY A 126 12.87 21.58 24.95
N GLU A 127 13.41 20.36 25.04
CA GLU A 127 14.35 19.94 26.09
C GLU A 127 15.60 20.82 26.12
N ARG A 128 16.18 21.10 24.95
CA ARG A 128 17.33 22.02 24.83
C ARG A 128 17.03 23.42 25.37
N GLN A 129 15.83 23.94 25.12
CA GLN A 129 15.42 25.24 25.63
C GLN A 129 15.24 25.23 27.16
N GLN A 130 14.67 24.16 27.71
CA GLN A 130 14.55 23.99 29.16
C GLN A 130 15.92 23.91 29.83
N LEU A 131 16.85 23.10 29.30
CA LEU A 131 18.23 23.01 29.79
C LEU A 131 18.94 24.36 29.79
N LYS A 132 18.75 25.17 28.74
CA LYS A 132 19.29 26.54 28.70
C LYS A 132 18.70 27.45 29.78
N GLY A 133 17.41 27.29 30.09
CA GLY A 133 16.76 28.00 31.19
C GLY A 133 17.34 27.62 32.54
N THR A 134 17.51 26.31 32.79
CA THR A 134 18.14 25.80 34.01
C THR A 134 19.56 26.31 34.15
N LEU A 135 20.38 26.19 33.09
CA LEU A 135 21.76 26.67 33.08
C LEU A 135 21.86 28.17 33.40
N LYS A 136 20.94 28.98 32.88
CA LYS A 136 20.88 30.41 33.20
C LYS A 136 20.62 30.64 34.69
N THR A 137 19.68 29.89 35.27
CA THR A 137 19.33 29.98 36.70
C THR A 137 20.52 29.58 37.58
N THR A 138 21.19 28.46 37.27
CA THR A 138 22.39 28.01 37.97
C THR A 138 23.53 29.03 37.88
N GLU A 139 23.69 29.71 36.74
CA GLU A 139 24.69 30.77 36.58
C GLU A 139 24.36 32.02 37.42
N GLU A 140 23.08 32.39 37.52
CA GLU A 140 22.62 33.47 38.40
C GLU A 140 22.88 33.13 39.88
N GLU A 141 22.59 31.89 40.31
CA GLU A 141 22.90 31.40 41.66
C GLU A 141 24.40 31.43 41.96
N ARG A 142 25.23 30.97 41.03
CA ARG A 142 26.69 31.02 41.13
C ARG A 142 27.20 32.45 41.34
N GLN A 143 26.63 33.42 40.61
CA GLN A 143 26.97 34.83 40.76
C GLN A 143 26.55 35.39 42.14
N GLN A 144 25.37 35.02 42.63
CA GLN A 144 24.90 35.41 43.97
C GLN A 144 25.79 34.84 45.07
N LEU A 145 26.14 33.55 45.00
CA LEU A 145 27.05 32.90 45.95
C LEU A 145 28.42 33.56 45.94
N THR A 146 28.95 33.90 44.75
CA THR A 146 30.21 34.63 44.61
C THR A 146 30.13 36.01 45.29
N GLY A 147 29.01 36.73 45.14
CA GLY A 147 28.78 38.01 45.81
C GLY A 147 28.74 37.89 47.33
N ARG A 148 28.00 36.90 47.86
CA ARG A 148 27.93 36.60 49.30
C ARG A 148 29.30 36.24 49.86
N LEU A 149 30.08 35.44 49.13
CA LEU A 149 31.43 35.05 49.54
C LEU A 149 32.35 36.26 49.66
N LYS A 150 32.31 37.20 48.69
CA LYS A 150 33.07 38.45 48.76
C LYS A 150 32.72 39.28 50.00
N LYS A 151 31.41 39.48 50.24
CA LYS A 151 30.93 40.22 51.41
C LYS A 151 31.39 39.58 52.73
N THR A 152 31.29 38.25 52.83
CA THR A 152 31.73 37.50 54.02
C THR A 152 33.24 37.63 54.23
N GLU A 153 34.05 37.63 53.17
CA GLU A 153 35.48 37.86 53.26
C GLU A 153 35.81 39.30 53.72
N GLU A 154 35.09 40.30 53.23
CA GLU A 154 35.22 41.69 53.68
C GLU A 154 34.86 41.84 55.16
N GLU A 155 33.75 41.25 55.61
CA GLU A 155 33.34 41.24 57.03
C GLU A 155 34.40 40.55 57.90
N ARG A 156 34.95 39.43 57.44
CA ARG A 156 36.05 38.72 58.14
C ARG A 156 37.29 39.61 58.28
N LEU A 157 37.70 40.31 57.21
CA LEU A 157 38.85 41.22 57.25
C LEU A 157 38.64 42.36 58.24
N GLN A 158 37.44 42.96 58.26
CA GLN A 158 37.09 44.02 59.22
C GLN A 158 37.13 43.52 60.67
N LEU A 159 36.66 42.31 60.95
CA LEU A 159 36.74 41.70 62.29
C LEU A 159 38.21 41.50 62.72
N VAL A 160 39.07 41.02 61.82
CA VAL A 160 40.50 40.86 62.08
C VAL A 160 41.17 42.19 62.42
N ASP A 161 40.87 43.26 61.66
CA ASP A 161 41.46 44.58 61.89
C ASP A 161 40.95 45.21 63.19
N THR A 162 39.67 45.02 63.52
CA THR A 162 39.08 45.51 64.78
C THR A 162 39.70 44.80 65.99
N LEU A 163 39.92 43.49 65.90
CA LEU A 163 40.54 42.69 66.97
C LEU A 163 41.98 43.17 67.26
N LYS A 164 42.75 43.49 66.21
CA LYS A 164 44.09 44.09 66.35
C LYS A 164 44.07 45.47 67.02
N ALA A 165 43.02 46.26 66.79
CA ALA A 165 42.93 47.63 67.29
C ALA A 165 42.43 47.74 68.74
N THR A 166 41.50 46.87 69.15
CA THR A 166 40.77 47.00 70.43
C THR A 166 41.26 46.05 71.52
N GLY A 167 41.85 44.90 71.16
CA GLY A 167 42.24 43.86 72.12
C GLY A 167 41.06 43.14 72.79
N GLU A 168 39.82 43.36 72.33
CA GLU A 168 38.61 42.66 72.80
C GLU A 168 38.58 41.21 72.27
N GLU A 169 39.42 40.34 72.83
CA GLU A 169 39.68 39.02 72.24
C GLU A 169 38.46 38.09 72.22
N ARG A 170 37.68 37.99 73.29
CA ARG A 170 36.72 36.89 73.45
C ARG A 170 35.54 36.96 72.47
N GLN A 171 34.83 38.09 72.43
CA GLN A 171 33.63 38.24 71.60
C GLN A 171 33.96 38.37 70.11
N LEU A 172 35.04 39.08 69.76
CA LEU A 172 35.46 39.22 68.36
C LEU A 172 36.02 37.90 67.79
N SER A 173 36.70 37.08 68.61
CA SER A 173 37.18 35.75 68.17
C SER A 173 36.04 34.79 67.87
N GLU A 174 34.96 34.80 68.66
CA GLU A 174 33.77 33.99 68.38
C GLU A 174 33.11 34.40 67.07
N ARG A 175 32.94 35.71 66.83
CA ARG A 175 32.39 36.23 65.58
C ARG A 175 33.28 35.91 64.37
N LEU A 176 34.60 35.97 64.53
CA LEU A 176 35.55 35.61 63.48
C LEU A 176 35.43 34.15 63.10
N LYS A 177 35.32 33.26 64.10
CA LYS A 177 35.12 31.82 63.89
C LYS A 177 33.83 31.55 63.11
N THR A 178 32.72 32.20 63.49
CA THR A 178 31.45 32.07 62.75
C THR A 178 31.58 32.55 61.31
N ALA A 179 32.23 33.69 61.07
CA ALA A 179 32.45 34.20 59.72
C ALA A 179 33.34 33.26 58.87
N GLU A 180 34.32 32.59 59.47
CA GLU A 180 35.16 31.59 58.80
C GLU A 180 34.38 30.32 58.44
N GLU A 181 33.52 29.84 59.34
CA GLU A 181 32.62 28.70 59.11
C GLU A 181 31.62 29.01 57.98
N GLU A 182 30.97 30.17 58.00
CA GLU A 182 30.07 30.63 56.93
C GLU A 182 30.81 30.75 55.59
N ARG A 183 32.03 31.30 55.60
CA ARG A 183 32.85 31.39 54.38
C ARG A 183 33.15 30.01 53.81
N GLN A 184 33.48 29.04 54.65
CA GLN A 184 33.77 27.68 54.20
C GLN A 184 32.52 27.02 53.59
N GLN A 185 31.36 27.15 54.24
CA GLN A 185 30.08 26.65 53.70
C GLN A 185 29.73 27.28 52.34
N LEU A 186 29.95 28.59 52.17
CA LEU A 186 29.74 29.27 50.90
C LEU A 186 30.68 28.76 49.80
N LYS A 187 31.95 28.46 50.13
CA LYS A 187 32.89 27.86 49.17
C LYS A 187 32.46 26.47 48.74
N ASP A 188 32.01 25.64 49.68
CA ASP A 188 31.56 24.28 49.38
C ASP A 188 30.29 24.30 48.53
N THR A 189 29.35 25.20 48.84
CA THR A 189 28.13 25.40 48.04
C THR A 189 28.46 25.91 46.63
N LEU A 190 29.38 26.87 46.50
CA LEU A 190 29.82 27.39 45.20
C LEU A 190 30.48 26.30 44.35
N LYS A 191 31.29 25.43 44.97
CA LYS A 191 31.91 24.29 44.29
C LYS A 191 30.85 23.32 43.76
N ALA A 192 29.87 22.94 44.59
CA ALA A 192 28.77 22.08 44.16
C ALA A 192 27.94 22.70 43.01
N THR A 193 27.67 24.01 43.08
CA THR A 193 26.95 24.74 42.02
C THR A 193 27.74 24.75 40.70
N GLU A 194 29.05 24.89 40.77
CA GLU A 194 29.93 24.85 39.59
C GLU A 194 30.00 23.45 38.96
N GLU A 195 30.00 22.40 39.79
CA GLU A 195 29.90 21.00 39.33
C GLU A 195 28.55 20.73 38.64
N GLU A 196 27.44 21.20 39.20
CA GLU A 196 26.11 21.12 38.57
C GLU A 196 26.08 21.85 37.22
N ARG A 197 26.64 23.07 37.17
CA ARG A 197 26.76 23.85 35.93
C ARG A 197 27.52 23.09 34.84
N GLN A 198 28.59 22.40 35.21
CA GLN A 198 29.39 21.58 34.27
C GLN A 198 28.58 20.38 33.75
N GLN A 199 27.87 19.67 34.63
CA GLN A 199 26.99 18.57 34.24
C GLN A 199 25.88 19.03 33.28
N LEU A 200 25.25 20.17 33.55
CA LEU A 200 24.23 20.74 32.66
C LEU A 200 24.79 21.10 31.27
N LEU A 201 26.03 21.57 31.20
CA LEU A 201 26.70 21.83 29.92
C LEU A 201 26.98 20.54 29.13
N GLU A 202 27.38 19.47 29.81
CA GLU A 202 27.58 18.16 29.16
C GLU A 202 26.28 17.60 28.61
N ILE A 203 25.20 17.65 29.41
CA ILE A 203 23.86 17.23 28.97
C ILE A 203 23.41 18.08 27.77
N LEU A 204 23.55 19.41 27.85
CA LEU A 204 23.18 20.31 26.76
C LEU A 204 23.92 19.99 25.45
N LYS A 205 25.22 19.67 25.56
CA LYS A 205 26.03 19.26 24.40
C LYS A 205 25.52 17.95 23.81
N ALA A 206 25.25 16.95 24.65
CA ALA A 206 24.71 15.66 24.21
C ALA A 206 23.34 15.83 23.51
N THR A 207 22.44 16.63 24.07
CA THR A 207 21.13 16.95 23.46
C THR A 207 21.29 17.67 22.12
N GLU A 208 22.29 18.54 21.97
CA GLU A 208 22.55 19.24 20.70
C GLU A 208 23.11 18.31 19.63
N GLU A 209 23.95 17.35 20.01
CA GLU A 209 24.44 16.27 19.15
C GLU A 209 23.30 15.35 18.70
N GLU A 210 22.45 14.90 19.63
CA GLU A 210 21.27 14.06 19.33
C GLU A 210 20.31 14.75 18.37
N LYS A 211 19.99 16.03 18.61
CA LYS A 211 19.19 16.85 17.70
C LYS A 211 19.80 16.91 16.30
N GLN A 212 21.13 17.02 16.20
CA GLN A 212 21.81 17.03 14.92
C GLN A 212 21.70 15.68 14.20
N GLN A 213 21.84 14.56 14.93
CA GLN A 213 21.61 13.23 14.39
C GLN A 213 20.19 13.06 13.84
N PHE A 214 19.16 13.50 14.57
CA PHE A 214 17.79 13.45 14.07
C PHE A 214 17.56 14.32 12.83
N LYS A 215 18.20 15.49 12.75
CA LYS A 215 18.14 16.34 11.54
C LYS A 215 18.77 15.64 10.34
N ASP A 216 19.89 14.97 10.52
CA ASP A 216 20.56 14.27 9.43
C ASP A 216 19.80 13.00 9.01
N ALA A 217 19.21 12.28 9.97
CA ALA A 217 18.24 11.22 9.69
C ALA A 217 17.05 11.74 8.89
N LEU A 218 16.44 12.88 9.29
CA LEU A 218 15.33 13.49 8.56
C LEU A 218 15.71 13.85 7.12
N LYS A 219 16.91 14.39 6.88
CA LYS A 219 17.38 14.68 5.51
C LYS A 219 17.51 13.41 4.66
N ALA A 220 18.04 12.34 5.24
CA ALA A 220 18.15 11.05 4.56
C ALA A 220 16.75 10.50 4.23
N THR A 221 15.85 10.45 5.21
CA THR A 221 14.46 10.04 5.03
C THR A 221 13.72 10.92 4.01
N ASP A 222 13.94 12.23 3.98
CA ASP A 222 13.33 13.11 2.97
C ASP A 222 13.82 12.81 1.55
N LYS A 223 15.10 12.44 1.40
CA LYS A 223 15.64 12.02 0.11
C LYS A 223 15.01 10.71 -0.35
N ASP A 224 14.92 9.73 0.55
CA ASP A 224 14.33 8.42 0.28
C ASP A 224 12.83 8.52 0.02
N PHE A 225 12.12 9.36 0.78
CA PHE A 225 10.72 9.70 0.56
C PHE A 225 10.52 10.32 -0.83
N ARG A 226 11.36 11.29 -1.23
CA ARG A 226 11.25 11.93 -2.55
C ARG A 226 11.48 10.93 -3.69
N HIS A 227 12.45 10.03 -3.53
CA HIS A 227 12.69 8.95 -4.48
C HIS A 227 11.50 7.99 -4.56
N THR A 228 10.96 7.60 -3.41
CA THR A 228 9.79 6.72 -3.29
C THR A 228 8.56 7.34 -3.92
N LEU A 229 8.30 8.62 -3.65
CA LEU A 229 7.21 9.40 -4.24
C LEU A 229 7.34 9.46 -5.76
N THR A 230 8.51 9.85 -6.28
CA THR A 230 8.74 9.92 -7.75
C THR A 230 8.52 8.56 -8.42
N THR A 231 9.01 7.49 -7.78
CA THR A 231 8.82 6.12 -8.28
C THR A 231 7.35 5.71 -8.26
N ALA A 232 6.64 6.01 -7.18
CA ALA A 232 5.22 5.71 -7.03
C ALA A 232 4.36 6.51 -8.02
N GLU A 233 4.66 7.80 -8.23
CA GLU A 233 3.98 8.64 -9.22
C GLU A 233 4.12 8.10 -10.64
N ASN A 234 5.34 7.70 -11.02
CA ASN A 234 5.59 7.09 -12.32
C ASN A 234 4.81 5.77 -12.48
N LYS A 235 4.86 4.90 -11.47
CA LYS A 235 4.09 3.64 -11.48
C LYS A 235 2.60 3.87 -11.53
N LEU A 236 2.06 4.79 -10.72
CA LEU A 236 0.64 5.13 -10.72
C LEU A 236 0.17 5.68 -12.06
N LYS A 237 1.03 6.43 -12.76
CA LYS A 237 0.76 6.88 -14.13
C LYS A 237 0.67 5.67 -15.08
N THR A 238 1.64 4.77 -15.06
CA THR A 238 1.62 3.53 -15.87
C THR A 238 0.39 2.67 -15.57
N LEU A 239 0.09 2.40 -14.29
CA LEU A 239 -1.09 1.64 -13.87
C LEU A 239 -2.40 2.30 -14.34
N LYS A 240 -2.45 3.64 -14.37
CA LYS A 240 -3.61 4.39 -14.86
C LYS A 240 -3.79 4.20 -16.37
N ASP A 241 -2.70 4.26 -17.14
CA ASP A 241 -2.72 4.06 -18.58
C ASP A 241 -3.12 2.61 -18.93
N GLU A 242 -2.53 1.62 -18.26
CA GLU A 242 -2.88 0.19 -18.40
C GLU A 242 -4.34 -0.08 -18.04
N LYS A 243 -4.84 0.52 -16.95
CA LYS A 243 -6.25 0.41 -16.56
C LYS A 243 -7.19 0.94 -17.65
N GLU A 244 -6.86 2.08 -18.26
CA GLU A 244 -7.67 2.64 -19.35
C GLU A 244 -7.63 1.74 -20.59
N GLU A 245 -6.47 1.18 -20.94
CA GLU A 245 -6.34 0.23 -22.03
C GLU A 245 -7.18 -1.03 -21.79
N LEU A 246 -7.11 -1.64 -20.61
CA LEU A 246 -7.92 -2.81 -20.26
C LEU A 246 -9.42 -2.48 -20.26
N LEU A 247 -9.80 -1.27 -19.85
CA LEU A 247 -11.18 -0.81 -19.89
C LEU A 247 -11.67 -0.66 -21.35
N GLN A 248 -10.81 -0.17 -22.25
CA GLN A 248 -11.09 -0.14 -23.69
C GLN A 248 -11.18 -1.54 -24.29
N GLN A 249 -10.28 -2.46 -23.94
CA GLN A 249 -10.34 -3.85 -24.37
C GLN A 249 -11.65 -4.50 -23.90
N LYS A 250 -12.06 -4.29 -22.65
CA LYS A 250 -13.35 -4.76 -22.12
C LYS A 250 -14.54 -4.20 -22.91
N LYS A 251 -14.51 -2.91 -23.30
CA LYS A 251 -15.52 -2.31 -24.19
C LYS A 251 -15.55 -2.97 -25.57
N ARG A 252 -14.38 -3.24 -26.18
CA ARG A 252 -14.28 -3.92 -27.48
C ARG A 252 -14.82 -5.35 -27.43
N VAL A 253 -14.43 -6.12 -26.41
CA VAL A 253 -14.93 -7.48 -26.18
C VAL A 253 -16.46 -7.47 -26.02
N ARG A 254 -17.00 -6.52 -25.24
CA ARG A 254 -18.46 -6.34 -25.10
C ARG A 254 -19.14 -6.05 -26.43
N LEU A 255 -18.61 -5.12 -27.23
CA LEU A 255 -19.14 -4.80 -28.55
C LEU A 255 -19.10 -6.02 -29.48
N HIS A 256 -18.00 -6.77 -29.45
CA HIS A 256 -17.84 -7.97 -30.27
C HIS A 256 -18.90 -9.02 -29.93
N ILE A 257 -19.07 -9.34 -28.63
CA ILE A 257 -20.15 -10.25 -28.17
C ILE A 257 -21.51 -9.77 -28.66
N SER A 258 -21.78 -8.46 -28.54
CA SER A 258 -23.05 -7.89 -28.99
C SER A 258 -23.25 -8.01 -30.50
N CYS A 259 -22.21 -7.84 -31.30
CA CYS A 259 -22.24 -8.01 -32.75
C CYS A 259 -22.48 -9.48 -33.13
N ASP A 260 -21.76 -10.41 -32.49
CA ASP A 260 -21.90 -11.84 -32.75
C ASP A 260 -23.30 -12.34 -32.39
N TYR A 261 -23.84 -11.87 -31.26
CA TYR A 261 -25.22 -12.15 -30.85
C TYR A 261 -26.24 -11.62 -31.87
N ARG A 262 -26.05 -10.39 -32.36
CA ARG A 262 -26.91 -9.80 -33.38
C ARG A 262 -26.82 -10.61 -34.68
N TYR A 263 -25.61 -10.97 -35.10
CA TYR A 263 -25.37 -11.79 -36.29
C TYR A 263 -26.07 -13.15 -36.18
N LEU A 264 -25.92 -13.85 -35.05
CA LEU A 264 -26.64 -15.10 -34.77
C LEU A 264 -28.15 -14.94 -34.94
N MET A 265 -28.73 -13.89 -34.36
CA MET A 265 -30.17 -13.62 -34.45
C MET A 265 -30.64 -13.36 -35.88
N THR A 266 -29.81 -12.74 -36.73
CA THR A 266 -30.15 -12.55 -38.16
C THR A 266 -30.06 -13.83 -38.99
N LYS A 267 -29.10 -14.72 -38.68
CA LYS A 267 -28.86 -15.95 -39.45
C LYS A 267 -29.73 -17.12 -38.99
N LEU A 268 -30.22 -17.09 -37.75
CA LEU A 268 -31.00 -18.17 -37.13
C LEU A 268 -32.19 -17.61 -36.33
N PRO A 269 -33.21 -17.04 -37.01
CA PRO A 269 -34.32 -16.32 -36.37
C PRO A 269 -35.20 -17.19 -35.45
N ASN A 270 -35.13 -18.51 -35.58
CA ASN A 270 -35.93 -19.46 -34.79
C ASN A 270 -35.27 -19.91 -33.47
N LEU A 271 -33.98 -19.61 -33.23
CA LEU A 271 -33.32 -19.98 -31.98
C LEU A 271 -33.97 -19.25 -30.79
N GLY A 272 -34.50 -19.99 -29.82
CA GLY A 272 -34.99 -19.52 -28.51
C GLY A 272 -34.27 -18.30 -27.94
N HIS A 273 -34.94 -17.15 -27.76
CA HIS A 273 -34.35 -15.98 -27.06
C HIS A 273 -33.92 -16.35 -25.64
N GLU A 274 -34.57 -17.35 -25.04
CA GLU A 274 -34.49 -17.70 -23.61
C GLU A 274 -33.16 -18.33 -23.16
N LYS A 275 -32.32 -18.87 -24.06
CA LYS A 275 -31.05 -19.53 -23.66
C LYS A 275 -29.79 -18.67 -23.79
N LEU A 276 -29.86 -17.47 -24.37
CA LEU A 276 -28.68 -16.59 -24.59
C LEU A 276 -28.65 -15.34 -23.70
N ILE A 277 -29.67 -15.11 -22.88
CA ILE A 277 -29.78 -13.99 -21.92
C ILE A 277 -28.68 -14.06 -20.84
N TYR A 278 -28.09 -15.24 -20.62
CA TYR A 278 -26.98 -15.45 -19.68
C TYR A 278 -25.72 -14.61 -19.96
N TYR A 279 -25.57 -14.01 -21.15
CA TYR A 279 -24.39 -13.20 -21.48
C TYR A 279 -24.53 -11.71 -21.14
N GLN A 280 -25.74 -11.22 -20.82
CA GLN A 280 -25.98 -9.81 -20.42
C GLN A 280 -26.04 -9.60 -18.90
N GLN A 281 -26.34 -10.62 -18.09
CA GLN A 281 -26.62 -10.44 -16.66
C GLN A 281 -25.39 -10.26 -15.76
N ASP A 282 -24.19 -10.64 -16.20
CA ASP A 282 -22.96 -10.51 -15.39
C ASP A 282 -22.42 -9.07 -15.29
N ASP A 283 -23.13 -8.07 -15.84
CA ASP A 283 -22.70 -6.67 -15.86
C ASP A 283 -23.18 -5.84 -14.64
N HIS A 284 -23.92 -6.44 -13.68
CA HIS A 284 -24.46 -5.71 -12.50
C HIS A 284 -23.74 -5.96 -11.16
N SER A 285 -22.72 -6.80 -11.09
CA SER A 285 -21.97 -7.02 -9.85
C SER A 285 -20.55 -6.45 -9.93
N VAL A 286 -20.46 -5.19 -9.46
CA VAL A 286 -19.32 -4.40 -8.95
C VAL A 286 -18.19 -4.08 -9.93
#